data_AF-A0A7D5KTJ1-F1
#
_entry.id   AF-A0A7D5KTJ1-F1
#
_cell.length_a   1.000
_cell.length_b   1.000
_cell.length_c   1.000
_cell.angle_alpha   90.00
_cell.angle_beta   90.00
_cell.angle_gamma   90.00
#
_symmetry.space_group_name_H-M   'P 1'
#
loop_
_entity.id
_entity.type
_entity.pdbx_description
1 polymer ?
#
loop_
_entity_poly.entity_id
_entity_poly.type
_entity_poly.pdbx_seq_one_letter_code
_entity_poly.pdbx_strand_id
1 'polypeptide(L)'
;MTADRSETPDEAANADRSNSTDSLWGDLVQDSRAIAEEYREDGWDAVVLEPTDVSPVDEDARIGLDVSVSDEEYDAVAERIEEGAVTITAADVYYRPLAEDGGDRRVALAVERDDDSETAIVIPISYDVANVRSVFETALVEEELLIHVLSNPDDGWVSFSHDDPSLFLEESDVQAWNAQRESGK
;
A
#
# COMPACT_ATOMS: atom_id res chain seq x y z
N MET A 1 -10.61 -43.26 -33.94
CA MET A 1 -10.36 -41.81 -34.09
C MET A 1 -10.99 -41.13 -32.89
N THR A 2 -10.23 -41.01 -31.81
CA THR A 2 -10.61 -40.28 -30.61
C THR A 2 -9.52 -39.23 -30.42
N ALA A 3 -9.85 -37.99 -30.71
CA ALA A 3 -9.00 -36.86 -30.38
C ALA A 3 -9.12 -36.65 -28.88
N ASP A 4 -8.08 -37.07 -28.16
CA ASP A 4 -7.85 -36.73 -26.76
C ASP A 4 -7.41 -35.27 -26.73
N ARG A 5 -8.31 -34.39 -26.30
CA ARG A 5 -8.03 -32.97 -26.09
C ARG A 5 -7.34 -32.90 -24.73
N SER A 6 -6.02 -32.84 -24.75
CA SER A 6 -5.21 -32.57 -23.56
C SER A 6 -5.54 -31.16 -23.05
N GLU A 7 -6.47 -31.08 -22.10
CA GLU A 7 -6.78 -29.87 -21.35
C GLU A 7 -5.66 -29.66 -20.32
N THR A 8 -4.96 -28.55 -20.45
CA THR A 8 -3.80 -28.13 -19.64
C THR A 8 -4.21 -27.84 -18.19
N PRO A 9 -3.57 -28.45 -17.17
CA PRO A 9 -3.87 -28.18 -15.76
C PRO A 9 -3.37 -26.82 -15.23
N ASP A 10 -2.64 -26.02 -16.03
CA ASP A 10 -2.06 -24.73 -15.61
C ASP A 10 -3.04 -23.53 -15.61
N GLU A 11 -4.21 -23.64 -16.26
CA GLU A 11 -5.14 -22.51 -16.41
C GLU A 11 -6.06 -22.34 -15.18
N ALA A 12 -6.45 -23.45 -14.53
CA ALA A 12 -7.31 -23.41 -13.35
C ALA A 12 -6.60 -22.87 -12.10
N ALA A 13 -5.29 -23.11 -11.95
CA ALA A 13 -4.49 -22.60 -10.83
C ALA A 13 -4.21 -21.08 -10.95
N ASN A 14 -4.16 -20.53 -12.17
CA ASN A 14 -4.00 -19.09 -12.37
C ASN A 14 -5.29 -18.32 -12.07
N ALA A 15 -6.45 -18.84 -12.47
CA ALA A 15 -7.74 -18.18 -12.23
C ALA A 15 -8.10 -18.08 -10.73
N ASP A 16 -7.75 -19.10 -9.94
CA ASP A 16 -7.99 -19.13 -8.49
C ASP A 16 -7.08 -18.15 -7.72
N ARG A 17 -5.80 -18.01 -8.13
CA ARG A 17 -4.86 -17.02 -7.56
C ARG A 17 -5.23 -15.57 -7.90
N SER A 18 -5.63 -15.32 -9.15
CA SER A 18 -6.10 -13.98 -9.55
C SER A 18 -7.39 -13.61 -8.82
N ASN A 19 -8.33 -14.54 -8.64
CA ASN A 19 -9.55 -14.31 -7.86
C ASN A 19 -9.26 -14.05 -6.37
N SER A 20 -8.27 -14.71 -5.78
CA SER A 20 -7.92 -14.53 -4.37
C SER A 20 -7.30 -13.16 -4.09
N THR A 21 -6.46 -12.66 -5.01
CA THR A 21 -5.84 -11.33 -4.89
C THR A 21 -6.85 -10.22 -5.15
N ASP A 22 -7.70 -10.39 -6.17
CA ASP A 22 -8.77 -9.44 -6.50
C ASP A 22 -9.82 -9.37 -5.36
N SER A 23 -10.13 -10.53 -4.75
CA SER A 23 -10.99 -10.60 -3.57
C SER A 23 -10.36 -9.95 -2.33
N LEU A 24 -9.04 -10.09 -2.12
CA LEU A 24 -8.35 -9.47 -0.98
C LEU A 24 -8.31 -7.95 -1.11
N TRP A 25 -7.98 -7.46 -2.32
CA TRP A 25 -8.03 -6.03 -2.62
C TRP A 25 -9.45 -5.47 -2.46
N GLY A 26 -10.46 -6.18 -2.99
CA GLY A 26 -11.86 -5.78 -2.82
C GLY A 26 -12.30 -5.72 -1.36
N ASP A 27 -11.86 -6.68 -0.53
CA ASP A 27 -12.13 -6.68 0.91
C ASP A 27 -11.39 -5.55 1.64
N LEU A 28 -10.15 -5.24 1.23
CA LEU A 28 -9.39 -4.11 1.77
C LEU A 28 -10.04 -2.77 1.43
N VAL A 29 -10.48 -2.57 0.19
CA VAL A 29 -11.20 -1.36 -0.23
C VAL A 29 -12.52 -1.23 0.52
N GLN A 30 -13.22 -2.34 0.76
CA GLN A 30 -14.45 -2.33 1.56
C GLN A 30 -14.17 -1.95 3.02
N ASP A 31 -13.13 -2.51 3.62
CA ASP A 31 -12.68 -2.18 4.98
C ASP A 31 -12.26 -0.71 5.09
N SER A 32 -11.53 -0.20 4.10
CA SER A 32 -11.13 1.20 3.96
C SER A 32 -12.36 2.13 3.97
N ARG A 33 -13.41 1.76 3.22
CA ARG A 33 -14.67 2.51 3.18
C ARG A 33 -15.40 2.46 4.51
N ALA A 34 -15.39 1.31 5.19
CA ALA A 34 -16.00 1.17 6.51
C ALA A 34 -15.29 2.06 7.54
N ILE A 35 -13.96 2.01 7.61
CA ILE A 35 -13.16 2.85 8.51
C ILE A 35 -13.42 4.34 8.24
N ALA A 36 -13.42 4.77 6.99
CA ALA A 36 -13.72 6.17 6.65
C ALA A 36 -15.17 6.56 7.02
N GLU A 37 -16.13 5.63 6.93
CA GLU A 37 -17.49 5.88 7.40
C GLU A 37 -17.53 6.05 8.93
N GLU A 38 -16.80 5.23 9.68
CA GLU A 38 -16.68 5.37 11.15
C GLU A 38 -16.11 6.74 11.54
N TYR A 39 -15.06 7.22 10.85
CA TYR A 39 -14.52 8.57 11.06
C TYR A 39 -15.57 9.65 10.77
N ARG A 40 -16.31 9.55 9.65
CA ARG A 40 -17.38 10.51 9.31
C ARG A 40 -18.53 10.50 10.33
N GLU A 41 -18.85 9.33 10.90
CA GLU A 41 -19.84 9.22 11.97
C GLU A 41 -19.38 9.90 13.26
N ASP A 42 -18.07 9.92 13.54
CA ASP A 42 -17.46 10.64 14.65
C ASP A 42 -17.31 12.16 14.38
N GLY A 43 -17.64 12.61 13.16
CA GLY A 43 -17.60 14.01 12.75
C GLY A 43 -16.34 14.42 11.99
N TRP A 44 -15.45 13.48 11.71
CA TRP A 44 -14.21 13.71 10.96
C TRP A 44 -14.47 13.80 9.47
N ASP A 45 -13.61 14.54 8.76
CA ASP A 45 -13.59 14.52 7.31
C ASP A 45 -12.68 13.40 6.81
N ALA A 46 -13.30 12.29 6.41
CA ALA A 46 -12.58 11.13 5.91
C ALA A 46 -12.60 11.02 4.39
N VAL A 47 -11.45 10.77 3.78
CA VAL A 47 -11.25 10.50 2.35
C VAL A 47 -10.70 9.09 2.19
N VAL A 48 -11.20 8.35 1.22
CA VAL A 48 -10.68 7.02 0.85
C VAL A 48 -10.05 7.14 -0.52
N LEU A 49 -8.81 6.70 -0.64
CA LEU A 49 -8.12 6.58 -1.91
C LEU A 49 -8.28 5.17 -2.48
N GLU A 50 -8.34 5.05 -3.79
CA GLU A 50 -8.40 3.81 -4.55
C GLU A 50 -7.22 3.78 -5.54
N PRO A 51 -5.98 3.61 -5.05
CA PRO A 51 -4.82 3.68 -5.91
C PRO A 51 -4.81 2.59 -6.97
N THR A 52 -4.38 2.99 -8.15
CA THR A 52 -4.34 2.17 -9.35
C THR A 52 -2.99 1.43 -9.47
N ASP A 53 -1.91 2.02 -8.98
CA ASP A 53 -0.57 1.43 -8.99
C ASP A 53 0.23 1.87 -7.75
N VAL A 54 1.09 0.98 -7.25
CA VAL A 54 2.07 1.28 -6.20
C VAL A 54 3.44 0.80 -6.66
N SER A 55 4.37 1.72 -6.77
CA SER A 55 5.72 1.46 -7.27
C SER A 55 6.79 1.98 -6.30
N PRO A 56 7.83 1.20 -5.99
CA PRO A 56 8.95 1.69 -5.18
C PRO A 56 9.76 2.72 -5.96
N VAL A 57 10.23 3.76 -5.26
CA VAL A 57 11.15 4.76 -5.77
C VAL A 57 12.37 4.81 -4.86
N ASP A 58 13.55 4.65 -5.47
CA ASP A 58 14.85 4.65 -4.79
C ASP A 58 15.78 5.74 -5.36
N GLU A 59 15.22 6.89 -5.72
CA GLU A 59 15.98 8.06 -6.17
C GLU A 59 16.49 8.87 -4.96
N ASP A 60 17.73 9.37 -5.00
CA ASP A 60 18.43 9.98 -3.84
C ASP A 60 17.63 11.00 -3.02
N ALA A 61 16.69 11.73 -3.63
CA ALA A 61 15.85 12.74 -2.97
C ALA A 61 14.38 12.32 -2.77
N ARG A 62 14.00 11.12 -3.23
CA ARG A 62 12.63 10.61 -3.28
C ARG A 62 12.65 9.09 -3.04
N ILE A 63 13.10 8.69 -1.86
CA ILE A 63 13.08 7.28 -1.45
C ILE A 63 11.73 6.99 -0.78
N GLY A 64 10.95 6.06 -1.32
CA GLY A 64 9.62 5.75 -0.79
C GLY A 64 8.76 4.90 -1.73
N LEU A 65 7.45 4.92 -1.50
CA LEU A 65 6.46 4.27 -2.36
C LEU A 65 5.64 5.32 -3.10
N ASP A 66 5.65 5.28 -4.43
CA ASP A 66 4.77 6.07 -5.28
C ASP A 66 3.42 5.38 -5.41
N VAL A 67 2.36 6.06 -4.97
CA VAL A 67 0.98 5.62 -4.97
C VAL A 67 0.22 6.45 -6.01
N SER A 68 -0.09 5.81 -7.14
CA SER A 68 -0.80 6.44 -8.25
C SER A 68 -2.31 6.40 -8.02
N VAL A 69 -2.96 7.54 -7.99
CA VAL A 69 -4.43 7.70 -7.81
C VAL A 69 -5.05 8.47 -8.98
N SER A 70 -6.38 8.57 -9.02
CA SER A 70 -7.05 9.43 -10.00
C SER A 70 -6.81 10.91 -9.68
N ASP A 71 -6.84 11.79 -10.69
CA ASP A 71 -6.73 13.25 -10.47
C ASP A 71 -7.76 13.77 -9.47
N GLU A 72 -8.97 13.23 -9.48
CA GLU A 72 -10.07 13.59 -8.56
C GLU A 72 -9.69 13.34 -7.09
N GLU A 73 -8.98 12.24 -6.84
CA GLU A 73 -8.59 11.79 -5.51
C GLU A 73 -7.33 12.52 -5.05
N TYR A 74 -6.39 12.75 -5.98
CA TYR A 74 -5.21 13.56 -5.71
C TYR A 74 -5.60 14.99 -5.34
N ASP A 75 -6.47 15.64 -6.11
CA ASP A 75 -6.92 17.01 -5.85
C ASP A 75 -7.61 17.12 -4.48
N ALA A 76 -8.42 16.12 -4.10
CA ALA A 76 -9.06 16.06 -2.79
C ALA A 76 -8.07 15.99 -1.61
N VAL A 77 -6.93 15.33 -1.80
CA VAL A 77 -5.84 15.23 -0.80
C VAL A 77 -4.95 16.47 -0.83
N ALA A 78 -4.56 16.90 -2.03
CA ALA A 78 -3.69 18.05 -2.25
C ALA A 78 -4.33 19.33 -1.70
N GLU A 79 -5.62 19.57 -1.94
CA GLU A 79 -6.34 20.72 -1.38
C GLU A 79 -6.23 20.75 0.15
N ARG A 80 -6.38 19.61 0.83
CA ARG A 80 -6.29 19.51 2.30
C ARG A 80 -4.89 19.73 2.86
N ILE A 81 -3.87 19.27 2.14
CA ILE A 81 -2.47 19.38 2.55
C ILE A 81 -1.93 20.79 2.26
N GLU A 82 -2.21 21.35 1.07
CA GLU A 82 -1.74 22.67 0.66
C GLU A 82 -2.41 23.83 1.42
N GLU A 83 -3.65 23.65 1.88
CA GLU A 83 -4.29 24.61 2.78
C GLU A 83 -3.65 24.68 4.19
N GLY A 84 -2.66 23.82 4.46
CA GLY A 84 -1.96 23.77 5.75
C GLY A 84 -2.84 23.25 6.89
N ALA A 85 -3.97 22.62 6.55
CA ALA A 85 -4.90 22.05 7.51
C ALA A 85 -4.42 20.70 8.04
N VAL A 86 -3.72 19.91 7.23
CA VAL A 86 -3.42 18.52 7.58
C VAL A 86 -1.92 18.36 7.86
N THR A 87 -1.54 18.30 9.13
CA THR A 87 -0.22 17.80 9.56
C THR A 87 -0.43 16.37 9.99
N ILE A 88 -0.25 15.39 9.10
CA ILE A 88 -0.46 14.00 9.49
C ILE A 88 0.43 13.68 10.70
N THR A 89 -0.23 13.40 11.81
CA THR A 89 0.40 13.23 13.13
C THR A 89 0.42 11.76 13.55
N ALA A 90 -0.42 10.94 12.93
CA ALA A 90 -0.49 9.51 13.19
C ALA A 90 -0.93 8.76 11.94
N ALA A 91 -0.17 7.71 11.61
CA ALA A 91 -0.53 6.69 10.64
C ALA A 91 -0.89 5.40 11.39
N ASP A 92 -2.03 4.79 11.08
CA ASP A 92 -2.34 3.42 11.52
C ASP A 92 -2.27 2.50 10.31
N VAL A 93 -1.46 1.45 10.39
CA VAL A 93 -1.19 0.56 9.25
C VAL A 93 -1.72 -0.83 9.57
N TYR A 94 -2.77 -1.25 8.85
CA TYR A 94 -3.33 -2.59 8.95
C TYR A 94 -2.79 -3.46 7.82
N TYR A 95 -1.97 -4.43 8.18
CA TYR A 95 -1.43 -5.40 7.23
C TYR A 95 -2.30 -6.65 7.16
N ARG A 96 -2.61 -7.12 5.94
CA ARG A 96 -3.26 -8.41 5.72
C ARG A 96 -2.41 -9.32 4.83
N PRO A 97 -1.94 -10.48 5.34
CA PRO A 97 -1.20 -11.43 4.51
C PRO A 97 -2.09 -12.02 3.42
N LEU A 98 -1.49 -12.32 2.25
CA LEU A 98 -2.15 -13.14 1.24
C LEU A 98 -2.48 -14.53 1.81
N ALA A 99 -3.61 -15.08 1.39
CA ALA A 99 -4.04 -16.42 1.75
C ALA A 99 -2.97 -17.46 1.37
N GLU A 100 -2.39 -18.09 2.41
CA GLU A 100 -1.67 -19.39 2.53
C GLU A 100 -0.64 -19.86 1.46
N ASP A 101 -0.60 -19.29 0.26
CA ASP A 101 0.17 -19.80 -0.90
C ASP A 101 1.49 -19.05 -1.15
N GLY A 102 1.92 -18.18 -0.23
CA GLY A 102 3.27 -17.61 -0.22
C GLY A 102 3.59 -16.68 -1.40
N GLY A 103 2.59 -15.97 -1.93
CA GLY A 103 2.81 -14.94 -2.95
C GLY A 103 3.61 -13.74 -2.43
N ASP A 104 4.38 -13.11 -3.32
CA ASP A 104 5.20 -11.92 -3.03
C ASP A 104 4.38 -10.63 -2.89
N ARG A 105 3.10 -10.63 -3.30
CA ARG A 105 2.22 -9.47 -3.15
C ARG A 105 1.77 -9.29 -1.69
N ARG A 106 1.70 -8.05 -1.25
CA ARG A 106 1.41 -7.61 0.11
C ARG A 106 0.36 -6.51 0.03
N VAL A 107 -0.56 -6.48 0.98
CA VAL A 107 -1.52 -5.38 1.11
C VAL A 107 -1.45 -4.78 2.49
N ALA A 108 -1.47 -3.46 2.54
CA ALA A 108 -1.46 -2.66 3.75
C ALA A 108 -2.51 -1.57 3.63
N LEU A 109 -3.16 -1.22 4.72
CA LEU A 109 -4.07 -0.08 4.79
C LEU A 109 -3.45 0.97 5.69
N ALA A 110 -2.96 2.05 5.10
CA ALA A 110 -2.47 3.21 5.84
C ALA A 110 -3.62 4.17 6.11
N VAL A 111 -3.77 4.58 7.36
CA VAL A 111 -4.77 5.55 7.81
C VAL A 111 -4.05 6.77 8.35
N GLU A 112 -3.88 7.77 7.49
CA GLU A 112 -3.21 9.03 7.78
C GLU A 112 -4.20 9.97 8.48
N ARG A 113 -3.90 10.41 9.70
CA ARG A 113 -4.82 11.24 10.48
C ARG A 113 -4.18 12.53 10.98
N ASP A 114 -4.98 13.57 10.95
CA ASP A 114 -4.69 14.87 11.56
C ASP A 114 -5.79 15.19 12.58
N ASP A 115 -5.39 15.21 13.85
CA ASP A 115 -6.30 15.45 14.99
C ASP A 115 -6.70 16.93 15.12
N ASP A 116 -5.91 17.86 14.55
CA ASP A 116 -6.16 19.31 14.65
C ASP A 116 -7.31 19.75 13.73
N SER A 117 -7.34 19.21 12.51
CA SER A 117 -8.37 19.43 11.49
C SER A 117 -9.36 18.28 11.37
N GLU A 118 -9.35 17.33 12.31
CA GLU A 118 -10.28 16.18 12.36
C GLU A 118 -10.40 15.51 10.99
N THR A 119 -9.27 15.29 10.32
CA THR A 119 -9.20 14.76 8.95
C THR A 119 -8.52 13.40 8.92
N ALA A 120 -9.09 12.47 8.15
CA ALA A 120 -8.55 11.12 7.97
C ALA A 120 -8.43 10.78 6.48
N ILE A 121 -7.26 10.31 6.05
CA ILE A 121 -7.00 9.87 4.69
C ILE A 121 -6.67 8.39 4.74
N VAL A 122 -7.54 7.59 4.15
CA VAL A 122 -7.44 6.13 4.14
C VAL A 122 -6.86 5.69 2.81
N ILE A 123 -5.65 5.12 2.86
CA ILE A 123 -4.82 4.76 1.70
C ILE A 123 -4.59 3.24 1.71
N PRO A 124 -5.39 2.46 0.97
CA PRO A 124 -5.11 1.05 0.74
C PRO A 124 -3.96 0.92 -0.25
N ILE A 125 -2.93 0.15 0.10
CA ILE A 125 -1.68 0.02 -0.66
C ILE A 125 -1.46 -1.46 -0.94
N SER A 126 -1.21 -1.79 -2.22
CA SER A 126 -0.85 -3.14 -2.65
C SER A 126 0.49 -3.10 -3.35
N TYR A 127 1.49 -3.80 -2.83
CA TYR A 127 2.83 -3.80 -3.39
C TYR A 127 3.42 -5.22 -3.45
N ASP A 128 4.53 -5.39 -4.15
CA ASP A 128 5.25 -6.66 -4.22
C ASP A 128 6.51 -6.58 -3.34
N VAL A 129 6.63 -7.49 -2.37
CA VAL A 129 7.70 -7.51 -1.36
C VAL A 129 9.09 -7.65 -2.00
N ALA A 130 9.19 -8.32 -3.14
CA ALA A 130 10.46 -8.45 -3.85
C ALA A 130 10.84 -7.14 -4.54
N ASN A 131 9.86 -6.39 -5.05
CA ASN A 131 10.10 -5.09 -5.68
C ASN A 131 10.42 -3.99 -4.65
N VAL A 132 9.70 -3.93 -3.53
CA VAL A 132 9.87 -2.83 -2.55
C VAL A 132 11.03 -3.03 -1.59
N ARG A 133 11.69 -4.18 -1.63
CA ARG A 133 12.76 -4.56 -0.69
C ARG A 133 13.81 -3.48 -0.48
N SER A 134 14.33 -2.88 -1.56
CA SER A 134 15.40 -1.87 -1.47
C SER A 134 14.95 -0.62 -0.70
N VAL A 135 13.71 -0.17 -0.97
CA VAL A 135 13.09 0.97 -0.28
C VAL A 135 12.87 0.64 1.19
N PHE A 136 12.31 -0.53 1.50
CA PHE A 136 12.07 -0.95 2.89
C PHE A 136 13.35 -1.18 3.68
N GLU A 137 14.40 -1.75 3.07
CA GLU A 137 15.71 -1.88 3.72
C GLU A 137 16.28 -0.50 4.08
N THR A 138 16.02 0.53 3.28
CA THR A 138 16.43 1.91 3.58
C THR A 138 15.53 2.52 4.64
N ALA A 139 14.21 2.40 4.50
CA ALA A 139 13.24 2.92 5.45
C ALA A 139 13.42 2.35 6.86
N LEU A 140 13.72 1.05 6.98
CA LEU A 140 14.03 0.41 8.27
C LEU A 140 15.34 0.93 8.90
N VAL A 141 16.29 1.39 8.09
CA VAL A 141 17.55 1.98 8.58
C VAL A 141 17.34 3.42 9.03
N GLU A 142 16.55 4.18 8.27
CA GLU A 142 16.22 5.58 8.56
C GLU A 142 15.08 5.70 9.58
N GLU A 143 14.44 4.58 9.96
CA GLU A 143 13.26 4.50 10.83
C GLU A 143 12.07 5.32 10.29
N GLU A 144 12.02 5.53 8.98
CA GLU A 144 11.03 6.36 8.30
C GLU A 144 10.73 5.81 6.91
N LEU A 145 9.45 5.57 6.60
CA LEU A 145 8.98 5.26 5.24
C LEU A 145 8.19 6.44 4.68
N LEU A 146 8.55 6.88 3.48
CA LEU A 146 7.79 7.89 2.75
C LEU A 146 6.84 7.24 1.75
N ILE A 147 5.60 7.72 1.72
CA ILE A 147 4.58 7.36 0.75
C ILE A 147 4.20 8.61 -0.04
N HIS A 148 4.42 8.59 -1.34
CA HIS A 148 4.15 9.70 -2.25
C HIS A 148 2.86 9.42 -3.01
N VAL A 149 1.80 10.18 -2.76
CA VAL A 149 0.56 10.11 -3.55
C VAL A 149 0.66 11.07 -4.73
N LEU A 150 0.35 10.58 -5.93
CA LEU A 150 0.39 11.35 -7.17
C LEU A 150 -0.73 10.92 -8.13
N SER A 151 -1.28 11.84 -8.90
CA SER A 151 -2.13 11.49 -10.06
C SER A 151 -1.31 11.33 -11.34
N ASN A 152 -0.42 12.29 -11.59
CA ASN A 152 0.50 12.28 -12.71
C ASN A 152 1.91 12.68 -12.22
N PRO A 153 2.97 11.95 -12.61
CA PRO A 153 4.32 12.18 -12.10
C PRO A 153 4.89 13.57 -12.46
N ASP A 154 4.35 14.25 -13.47
CA ASP A 154 4.76 15.62 -13.83
C ASP A 154 4.01 16.72 -13.04
N ASP A 155 2.93 16.39 -12.33
CA ASP A 155 2.07 17.38 -11.64
C ASP A 155 2.52 17.67 -10.20
N GLY A 156 3.38 16.80 -9.65
CA GLY A 156 3.85 16.84 -8.27
C GLY A 156 3.40 15.61 -7.49
N TRP A 157 3.64 15.64 -6.18
CA TRP A 157 3.22 14.57 -5.27
C TRP A 157 3.04 15.11 -3.85
N VAL A 158 2.15 14.46 -3.11
CA VAL A 158 1.96 14.65 -1.67
C VAL A 158 2.74 13.56 -0.95
N SER A 159 3.57 13.92 0.02
CA SER A 159 4.40 12.96 0.76
C SER A 159 3.85 12.74 2.17
N PHE A 160 3.68 11.49 2.54
CA PHE A 160 3.31 11.01 3.87
C PHE A 160 4.51 10.34 4.51
N SER A 161 4.80 10.66 5.77
CA SER A 161 5.89 10.05 6.53
C SER A 161 5.33 9.08 7.56
N HIS A 162 5.90 7.88 7.59
CA HIS A 162 5.57 6.82 8.52
C HIS A 162 6.79 6.49 9.38
N ASP A 163 6.70 6.78 10.68
CA ASP A 163 7.75 6.53 11.67
C ASP A 163 7.90 5.03 12.03
N ASP A 164 6.95 4.18 11.62
CA ASP A 164 7.02 2.73 11.82
C ASP A 164 6.91 1.97 10.49
N PRO A 165 7.99 1.90 9.69
CA PRO A 165 8.04 1.13 8.45
C PRO A 165 7.79 -0.37 8.65
N SER A 166 7.97 -0.88 9.88
CA SER A 166 7.82 -2.30 10.17
C SER A 166 6.36 -2.76 10.10
N LEU A 167 5.40 -1.86 10.30
CA LEU A 167 3.96 -2.17 10.20
C LEU A 167 3.53 -2.63 8.81
N PHE A 168 4.29 -2.29 7.78
CA PHE A 168 4.02 -2.73 6.42
C PHE A 168 4.52 -4.15 6.17
N LEU A 169 5.47 -4.67 6.96
CA LEU A 169 6.15 -5.95 6.72
C LEU A 169 5.72 -7.02 7.72
N GLU A 170 5.72 -8.28 7.30
CA GLU A 170 5.70 -9.37 8.28
C GLU A 170 7.08 -9.65 8.86
N GLU A 171 7.10 -10.16 10.09
CA GLU A 171 8.31 -10.68 10.71
C GLU A 171 8.98 -11.74 9.81
N SER A 172 8.19 -12.54 9.09
CA SER A 172 8.66 -13.54 8.12
C SER A 172 9.39 -12.92 6.92
N ASP A 173 8.94 -11.77 6.41
CA ASP A 173 9.57 -11.07 5.28
C ASP A 173 10.95 -10.56 5.69
N VAL A 174 11.02 -9.93 6.88
CA VAL A 174 12.27 -9.45 7.46
C VAL A 174 13.25 -10.59 7.72
N GLN A 175 12.78 -11.73 8.26
CA GLN A 175 13.60 -12.92 8.46
C GLN A 175 14.11 -13.50 7.14
N ALA A 176 13.26 -13.60 6.11
CA ALA A 176 13.64 -14.11 4.79
C ALA A 176 14.73 -13.25 4.13
N TRP A 177 14.64 -11.93 4.25
CA TRP A 177 15.65 -11.01 3.73
C TRP A 177 16.99 -11.16 4.45
N ASN A 178 16.98 -11.32 5.77
CA ASN A 178 18.17 -11.56 6.58
C ASN A 178 18.84 -12.89 6.22
N ALA A 179 18.07 -13.98 6.11
CA ALA A 179 18.60 -15.30 5.74
C ALA A 179 19.26 -15.32 4.35
N GLN A 180 18.75 -14.51 3.41
CA GLN A 180 19.36 -14.33 2.08
C GLN A 180 20.69 -13.56 2.13
N ARG A 181 20.82 -12.57 3.02
CA ARG A 181 22.11 -11.86 3.21
C ARG A 181 23.19 -12.79 3.77
N GLU A 182 22.81 -13.76 4.61
CA GLU A 182 23.75 -14.72 5.20
C GLU A 182 24.15 -15.86 4.25
N SER A 183 23.27 -16.22 3.30
CA SER A 183 23.52 -17.28 2.31
C SER A 183 24.44 -16.86 1.15
N GLY A 184 24.78 -15.56 1.06
CA GLY A 184 25.66 -14.99 0.03
C GLY A 184 27.13 -14.84 0.44
N LYS A 185 27.59 -15.53 1.49
CA LYS A 185 28.98 -15.46 1.99
C LYS A 185 29.79 -16.73 1.75
#